data_AF-A0A7V9Q5T1-F1
#
_entry.id   AF-A0A7V9Q5T1-F1
#
_cell.length_a   1.000
_cell.length_b   1.000
_cell.length_c   1.000
_cell.angle_alpha   90.00
_cell.angle_beta   90.00
_cell.angle_gamma   90.00
#
_symmetry.space_group_name_H-M   'P 1'
#
loop_
_entity.id
_entity.type
_entity.pdbx_description
1 polymer ?
#
loop_
_entity_poly.entity_id
_entity_poly.type
_entity_poly.pdbx_seq_one_letter_code
_entity_poly.pdbx_strand_id
1 'polypeptide(L)'
;MFYQRSAALLPTRVSRFQTRITIALLLLALVPCGSAAHIFAQGFEKELDAPEKVEVQVKNLRGRVTVIASEELNKKVYIRAESPKALMGDDDVRAEITEGKVEITTAPARDESRGERYGNGVRRGGTADDERIDLVIRVPLRARVKIETGDGAADVVGNVASAEVTTATGTIRADVPLDALKYSFQWTASRPRFFSEVELPEVKERRGGVYEIAGRFGDKDAKETERIKLELVTSRGVVLFGVSDPATVPSDLRPRPLTESARAIIRSGDEDLTEAIRKVAPRLVGDYTQTLPPPKGDAPGFAARSKSRSPLATPIDGRLARLNASVTDRNGRAVAGLTEKDFIVFENGEPRPVHGVAPATAPFNLVLLLDVSGSVEERLDFIRKAALSFLSTVNPQDRIAIISFRDDVQLISDFTADRTLLAERIKRID
;
A
#
# COMPACT_ATOMS: atom_id res chain seq x y z
N MET A 1 44.88 -12.91 16.07
CA MET A 1 46.31 -12.88 15.66
C MET A 1 46.28 -12.42 14.20
N PHE A 2 46.34 -11.14 13.86
CA PHE A 2 47.49 -10.23 13.88
C PHE A 2 47.15 -8.84 14.45
N TYR A 3 48.21 -8.12 14.80
CA TYR A 3 48.30 -6.93 15.65
C TYR A 3 48.84 -5.71 14.86
N GLN A 4 48.85 -4.53 15.51
CA GLN A 4 49.51 -3.23 15.21
C GLN A 4 48.69 -2.19 14.42
N ARG A 5 48.63 -0.90 14.81
CA ARG A 5 49.08 -0.14 16.01
C ARG A 5 48.43 1.26 15.97
N SER A 6 48.15 1.83 17.14
CA SER A 6 47.58 3.16 17.38
C SER A 6 48.62 4.30 17.44
N ALA A 7 48.18 5.55 17.22
CA ALA A 7 48.64 6.81 17.85
C ALA A 7 47.56 7.90 17.62
N ALA A 8 46.79 8.35 18.63
CA ALA A 8 47.01 9.49 19.56
C ALA A 8 47.04 10.87 18.85
N LEU A 9 45.95 11.67 18.87
CA LEU A 9 45.50 12.68 19.87
C LEU A 9 46.40 13.93 20.01
N LEU A 10 45.93 15.11 19.56
CA LEU A 10 45.46 16.25 20.39
C LEU A 10 45.15 17.52 19.54
N PRO A 11 44.33 18.48 20.06
CA PRO A 11 43.67 19.54 19.29
C PRO A 11 44.21 20.96 19.57
N THR A 12 43.98 21.90 18.64
CA THR A 12 44.12 23.36 18.80
C THR A 12 43.26 24.02 17.71
N ARG A 13 42.58 25.16 17.82
CA ARG A 13 42.47 26.21 18.85
C ARG A 13 41.24 27.06 18.45
N VAL A 14 40.49 27.52 19.44
CA VAL A 14 39.43 28.54 19.31
C VAL A 14 40.07 29.91 19.11
N SER A 15 39.53 30.74 18.21
CA SER A 15 39.77 32.19 18.18
C SER A 15 38.47 32.92 17.93
N ARG A 16 38.01 33.61 18.99
CA ARG A 16 36.96 34.63 18.94
C ARG A 16 37.59 35.92 18.43
N PHE A 17 36.97 36.56 17.43
CA PHE A 17 37.14 37.99 17.22
C PHE A 17 35.76 38.63 17.04
N GLN A 18 35.35 39.37 18.07
CA GLN A 18 34.29 40.37 17.99
C GLN A 18 34.90 41.63 17.39
N THR A 19 34.28 42.17 16.34
CA THR A 19 34.40 43.59 16.03
C THR A 19 33.05 44.09 15.53
N ARG A 20 32.44 44.98 16.33
CA ARG A 20 31.31 45.82 15.93
C ARG A 20 31.83 46.89 14.96
N ILE A 21 31.21 47.05 13.78
CA ILE A 21 31.28 48.30 13.01
C ILE A 21 29.88 48.64 12.50
N THR A 22 29.56 49.90 12.72
CA THR A 22 28.30 50.61 12.55
C THR A 22 28.03 50.96 11.08
N ILE A 23 26.77 50.77 10.66
CA ILE A 23 25.94 51.49 9.67
C ILE A 23 26.67 52.36 8.61
N ALA A 24 26.49 51.99 7.34
CA ALA A 24 26.43 52.94 6.23
C ALA A 24 25.34 52.49 5.23
N LEU A 25 24.30 53.32 5.10
CA LEU A 25 23.25 53.24 4.09
C LEU A 25 23.88 53.52 2.71
N LEU A 26 23.69 52.61 1.74
CA LEU A 26 23.86 52.93 0.33
C LEU A 26 22.75 52.26 -0.49
N LEU A 27 21.79 53.07 -0.95
CA LEU A 27 20.80 52.73 -1.97
C LEU A 27 21.52 52.46 -3.29
N LEU A 28 21.48 51.20 -3.76
CA LEU A 28 21.79 50.86 -5.14
C LEU A 28 20.62 50.06 -5.70
N ALA A 29 19.86 50.69 -6.60
CA ALA A 29 18.83 50.04 -7.39
C ALA A 29 19.49 49.04 -8.34
N LEU A 30 19.34 47.76 -8.06
CA LEU A 30 19.75 46.66 -8.94
C LEU A 30 18.49 46.08 -9.57
N VAL A 31 18.34 46.33 -10.87
CA VAL A 31 17.38 45.66 -11.75
C VAL A 31 17.77 44.18 -11.84
N PRO A 32 16.93 43.21 -11.44
CA PRO A 32 17.15 41.83 -11.80
C PRO A 32 16.50 41.58 -13.16
N CYS A 33 17.29 41.71 -14.22
CA CYS A 33 17.06 40.96 -15.45
C CYS A 33 17.61 39.56 -15.21
N GLY A 34 16.72 38.57 -15.14
CA GLY A 34 17.08 37.19 -14.85
C GLY A 34 15.89 36.41 -14.33
N SER A 35 14.84 36.26 -15.14
CA SER A 35 13.80 35.27 -14.88
C SER A 35 14.42 33.88 -14.99
N ALA A 36 14.95 33.37 -13.88
CA ALA A 36 15.14 31.95 -13.70
C ALA A 36 13.76 31.30 -13.85
N ALA A 37 13.63 30.41 -14.83
CA ALA A 37 12.42 29.63 -15.03
C ALA A 37 12.19 28.75 -13.79
N HIS A 38 11.37 29.25 -12.87
CA HIS A 38 10.68 28.41 -11.91
C HIS A 38 9.69 27.56 -12.70
N ILE A 39 10.01 26.29 -12.90
CA ILE A 39 9.03 25.29 -13.30
C ILE A 39 8.12 25.10 -12.08
N PHE A 40 7.06 25.90 -12.00
CA PHE A 40 6.02 25.76 -10.98
C PHE A 40 5.12 24.57 -11.35
N ALA A 41 5.13 23.54 -10.51
CA ALA A 41 3.88 22.80 -10.28
C ALA A 41 2.94 23.78 -9.56
N GLN A 42 1.99 24.37 -10.27
CA GLN A 42 1.04 25.32 -9.70
C GLN A 42 -0.07 24.54 -8.96
N GLY A 43 0.12 24.32 -7.66
CA GLY A 43 -0.91 23.78 -6.77
C GLY A 43 -1.93 24.84 -6.35
N PHE A 44 -3.15 24.41 -6.03
CA PHE A 44 -4.19 25.27 -5.47
C PHE A 44 -4.04 25.31 -3.95
N GLU A 45 -3.94 26.50 -3.36
CA GLU A 45 -3.94 26.69 -1.91
C GLU A 45 -5.03 27.70 -1.52
N LYS A 46 -5.88 27.34 -0.57
CA LYS A 46 -6.96 28.20 -0.06
C LYS A 46 -7.02 28.15 1.46
N GLU A 47 -7.13 29.32 2.07
CA GLU A 47 -7.37 29.51 3.49
C GLU A 47 -8.81 29.99 3.70
N LEU A 48 -9.50 29.39 4.66
CA LEU A 48 -10.90 29.68 4.98
C LEU A 48 -11.05 29.90 6.49
N ASP A 49 -11.68 31.01 6.87
CA ASP A 49 -12.07 31.27 8.25
C ASP A 49 -13.24 30.37 8.65
N ALA A 50 -13.09 29.61 9.73
CA ALA A 50 -14.05 28.62 10.17
C ALA A 50 -14.45 28.85 11.64
N PRO A 51 -15.70 28.56 12.04
CA PRO A 51 -16.08 28.64 13.45
C PRO A 51 -15.34 27.57 14.30
N GLU A 52 -15.38 27.71 15.63
CA GLU A 52 -14.76 26.75 16.56
C GLU A 52 -15.21 25.30 16.35
N LYS A 53 -16.46 25.12 15.92
CA LYS A 53 -17.04 23.82 15.59
C LYS A 53 -17.35 23.80 14.11
N VAL A 54 -16.37 23.41 13.31
CA VAL A 54 -16.50 23.30 11.85
C VAL A 54 -16.83 21.87 11.44
N GLU A 55 -17.69 21.74 10.44
CA GLU A 55 -17.90 20.50 9.71
C GLU A 55 -17.32 20.62 8.30
N VAL A 56 -16.41 19.74 7.94
CA VAL A 56 -15.75 19.72 6.63
C VAL A 56 -16.26 18.52 5.86
N GLN A 57 -16.92 18.78 4.74
CA GLN A 57 -17.38 17.75 3.81
C GLN A 57 -16.55 17.80 2.54
N VAL A 58 -15.96 16.67 2.17
CA VAL A 58 -15.06 16.54 1.04
C VAL A 58 -15.62 15.51 0.09
N LYS A 59 -15.84 15.91 -1.16
CA LYS A 59 -16.20 15.01 -2.25
C LYS A 59 -15.10 15.05 -3.29
N ASN A 60 -14.30 14.01 -3.34
CA ASN A 60 -13.21 13.87 -4.29
C ASN A 60 -13.25 12.50 -4.95
N LEU A 61 -13.79 12.43 -6.18
CA LEU A 61 -14.03 11.14 -6.83
C LEU A 61 -12.73 10.38 -7.16
N ARG A 62 -11.63 11.10 -7.43
CA ARG A 62 -10.33 10.53 -7.78
C ARG A 62 -9.18 11.28 -7.10
N GLY A 63 -8.18 10.54 -6.67
CA GLY A 63 -7.04 11.07 -5.94
C GLY A 63 -7.24 11.05 -4.44
N ARG A 64 -6.14 11.24 -3.72
CA ARG A 64 -6.09 11.12 -2.27
C ARG A 64 -6.79 12.27 -1.58
N VAL A 65 -7.45 12.00 -0.47
CA VAL A 65 -7.88 13.02 0.48
C VAL A 65 -7.18 12.78 1.81
N THR A 66 -6.42 13.76 2.29
CA THR A 66 -5.75 13.71 3.60
C THR A 66 -6.30 14.82 4.47
N VAL A 67 -6.94 14.47 5.58
CA VAL A 67 -7.42 15.42 6.58
C VAL A 67 -6.59 15.32 7.85
N ILE A 68 -5.99 16.43 8.26
CA ILE A 68 -5.10 16.52 9.43
C ILE A 68 -5.70 17.51 10.43
N ALA A 69 -6.10 17.03 11.60
CA ALA A 69 -6.50 17.88 12.71
C ALA A 69 -5.28 18.37 13.49
N SER A 70 -5.10 19.69 13.61
CA SER A 70 -3.93 20.30 14.27
C SER A 70 -4.34 21.41 15.26
N GLU A 71 -3.55 21.57 16.34
CA GLU A 71 -3.68 22.63 17.34
C GLU A 71 -3.23 24.00 16.81
N GLU A 72 -2.35 24.03 15.81
CA GLU A 72 -1.79 25.27 15.24
C GLU A 72 -2.83 26.11 14.48
N LEU A 73 -4.01 25.54 14.26
CA LEU A 73 -5.07 26.07 13.40
C LEU A 73 -6.13 26.77 14.25
N ASN A 74 -5.88 28.04 14.56
CA ASN A 74 -6.83 28.87 15.29
C ASN A 74 -7.98 29.29 14.36
N LYS A 75 -9.06 28.49 14.30
CA LYS A 75 -10.31 28.80 13.58
C LYS A 75 -10.12 28.93 12.06
N LYS A 76 -9.18 28.18 11.49
CA LYS A 76 -8.86 28.22 10.07
C LYS A 76 -8.84 26.82 9.48
N VAL A 77 -9.34 26.70 8.25
CA VAL A 77 -9.23 25.49 7.42
C VAL A 77 -8.32 25.81 6.25
N TYR A 78 -7.30 24.99 6.08
CA TYR A 78 -6.35 25.09 4.97
C TYR A 78 -6.60 23.97 4.00
N ILE A 79 -6.68 24.30 2.72
CA ILE A 79 -6.89 23.35 1.64
C ILE A 79 -5.73 23.51 0.68
N ARG A 80 -5.04 22.41 0.39
CA ARG A 80 -4.04 22.32 -0.66
C ARG A 80 -4.45 21.22 -1.63
N ALA A 81 -4.41 21.52 -2.92
CA ALA A 81 -4.67 20.56 -3.96
C ALA A 81 -3.50 20.48 -4.94
N GLU A 82 -3.15 19.27 -5.34
CA GLU A 82 -2.08 18.99 -6.29
C GLU A 82 -2.58 18.03 -7.37
N SER A 83 -2.19 18.27 -8.62
CA SER A 83 -2.47 17.39 -9.76
C SER A 83 -1.15 16.99 -10.44
N PRO A 84 -1.00 15.73 -10.92
CA PRO A 84 0.22 15.27 -11.57
C PRO A 84 0.56 15.93 -12.92
N LYS A 85 -0.44 16.43 -13.69
CA LYS A 85 -0.23 16.83 -15.10
C LYS A 85 -0.94 18.09 -15.59
N ALA A 86 -1.95 18.61 -14.90
CA ALA A 86 -2.70 19.79 -15.35
C ALA A 86 -2.30 21.09 -14.62
N LEU A 87 -2.37 22.21 -15.34
CA LEU A 87 -2.49 23.53 -14.70
C LEU A 87 -3.85 23.55 -13.98
N MET A 88 -3.84 23.59 -12.65
CA MET A 88 -5.08 23.68 -11.88
C MET A 88 -5.69 25.07 -12.05
N GLY A 89 -6.93 25.13 -12.51
CA GLY A 89 -7.73 26.35 -12.56
C GLY A 89 -8.59 26.51 -11.29
N ASP A 90 -9.06 27.74 -11.04
CA ASP A 90 -9.95 28.07 -9.91
C ASP A 90 -11.28 27.27 -9.91
N ASP A 91 -11.66 26.70 -11.06
CA ASP A 91 -12.86 25.89 -11.23
C ASP A 91 -12.68 24.40 -10.90
N ASP A 92 -11.44 23.93 -10.71
CA ASP A 92 -11.15 22.50 -10.49
C ASP A 92 -11.37 22.08 -9.02
N VAL A 93 -11.22 23.02 -8.08
CA VAL A 93 -11.46 22.82 -6.65
C VAL A 93 -12.41 23.87 -6.13
N ARG A 94 -13.65 23.47 -5.87
CA ARG A 94 -14.67 24.33 -5.29
C ARG A 94 -14.69 24.16 -3.78
N ALA A 95 -14.42 25.24 -3.07
CA ALA A 95 -14.49 25.26 -1.60
C ALA A 95 -15.37 26.42 -1.14
N GLU A 96 -16.54 26.11 -0.58
CA GLU A 96 -17.55 27.06 -0.13
C GLU A 96 -17.83 26.88 1.37
N ILE A 97 -18.16 27.99 2.06
CA ILE A 97 -18.56 27.97 3.47
C ILE A 97 -20.04 28.33 3.54
N THR A 98 -20.84 27.48 4.17
CA THR A 98 -22.26 27.75 4.44
C THR A 98 -22.53 27.42 5.90
N GLU A 99 -22.89 28.43 6.70
CA GLU A 99 -23.35 28.26 8.10
C GLU A 99 -22.44 27.39 9.00
N GLY A 100 -21.12 27.53 8.86
CA GLY A 100 -20.14 26.77 9.66
C GLY A 100 -19.78 25.38 9.12
N LYS A 101 -20.29 25.06 7.93
CA LYS A 101 -19.92 23.90 7.12
C LYS A 101 -19.01 24.35 5.98
N VAL A 102 -17.91 23.63 5.77
CA VAL A 102 -17.00 23.80 4.63
C VAL A 102 -17.25 22.66 3.66
N GLU A 103 -17.72 22.96 2.46
CA GLU A 103 -17.94 21.98 1.41
C GLU A 103 -16.84 22.10 0.36
N ILE A 104 -16.13 21.00 0.13
CA ILE A 104 -15.01 20.90 -0.80
C ILE A 104 -15.38 19.86 -1.85
N THR A 105 -15.48 20.27 -3.11
CA THR A 105 -15.75 19.39 -4.24
C THR A 105 -14.69 19.59 -5.31
N THR A 106 -14.11 18.49 -5.78
CA THR A 106 -13.24 18.52 -6.96
C THR A 106 -14.06 18.25 -8.22
N ALA A 107 -13.84 19.05 -9.25
CA ALA A 107 -14.29 18.73 -10.60
C ALA A 107 -13.24 17.81 -11.25
N PRO A 108 -13.64 16.84 -12.09
CA PRO A 108 -12.67 16.18 -12.97
C PRO A 108 -11.99 17.24 -13.84
N ALA A 109 -10.67 17.11 -14.03
CA ALA A 109 -9.89 18.05 -14.84
C ALA A 109 -10.57 18.24 -16.21
N ARG A 110 -10.65 19.49 -16.68
CA ARG A 110 -11.34 19.83 -17.92
C ARG A 110 -10.79 19.02 -19.10
N ASP A 111 -11.68 18.33 -19.80
CA ASP A 111 -11.37 17.73 -21.10
C ASP A 111 -11.04 18.86 -22.10
N GLU A 112 -9.76 19.02 -22.45
CA GLU A 112 -9.29 19.96 -23.48
C GLU A 112 -9.86 19.63 -24.89
N SER A 113 -10.65 18.56 -25.05
CA SER A 113 -11.29 18.17 -26.32
C SER A 113 -12.34 19.14 -26.86
N ARG A 114 -12.59 20.28 -26.21
CA ARG A 114 -13.45 21.36 -26.74
C ARG A 114 -12.66 22.47 -27.45
N GLY A 115 -11.57 22.10 -28.12
CA GLY A 115 -10.88 22.90 -29.14
C GLY A 115 -11.22 22.42 -30.55
N GLU A 116 -11.39 23.35 -31.47
CA GLU A 116 -11.94 23.18 -32.82
C GLU A 116 -11.27 22.08 -33.67
N ARG A 117 -12.11 21.38 -34.46
CA ARG A 117 -11.68 20.42 -35.47
C ARG A 117 -10.80 21.10 -36.53
N TYR A 118 -9.51 20.83 -36.51
CA TYR A 118 -8.68 20.81 -37.73
C TYR A 118 -7.59 19.74 -37.62
N GLY A 119 -7.50 18.90 -38.67
CA GLY A 119 -6.32 18.09 -38.96
C GLY A 119 -6.34 16.66 -38.42
N ASN A 120 -6.01 15.74 -39.32
CA ASN A 120 -5.86 14.31 -39.10
C ASN A 120 -4.73 14.02 -38.10
N GLY A 121 -5.06 13.79 -36.83
CA GLY A 121 -4.12 13.46 -35.76
C GLY A 121 -4.77 12.49 -34.78
N VAL A 122 -4.03 11.47 -34.36
CA VAL A 122 -4.46 10.48 -33.37
C VAL A 122 -4.89 11.20 -32.09
N ARG A 123 -6.16 11.03 -31.69
CA ARG A 123 -6.70 11.63 -30.47
C ARG A 123 -5.96 11.08 -29.24
N ARG A 124 -5.31 11.95 -28.50
CA ARG A 124 -4.81 11.69 -27.14
C ARG A 124 -6.01 11.91 -26.22
N GLY A 125 -6.73 10.84 -25.85
CA GLY A 125 -7.74 10.93 -24.80
C GLY A 125 -7.04 11.22 -23.48
N GLY A 126 -7.61 12.12 -22.66
CA GLY A 126 -7.13 12.36 -21.29
C GLY A 126 -7.01 11.05 -20.52
N THR A 127 -5.88 10.86 -19.84
CA THR A 127 -5.60 9.68 -19.00
C THR A 127 -6.30 9.83 -17.64
N ALA A 128 -6.59 8.72 -16.93
CA ALA A 128 -7.22 8.80 -15.61
C ALA A 128 -6.35 9.55 -14.59
N ASP A 129 -5.03 9.54 -14.80
CA ASP A 129 -4.00 10.30 -14.08
C ASP A 129 -4.06 11.82 -14.33
N ASP A 130 -4.67 12.25 -15.45
CA ASP A 130 -4.83 13.67 -15.81
C ASP A 130 -5.99 14.34 -15.03
N GLU A 131 -6.96 13.53 -14.58
CA GLU A 131 -8.12 13.97 -13.80
C GLU A 131 -7.95 13.73 -12.29
N ARG A 132 -6.75 13.33 -11.84
CA ARG A 132 -6.45 13.08 -10.42
C ARG A 132 -6.11 14.39 -9.71
N ILE A 133 -6.77 14.62 -8.58
CA ILE A 133 -6.50 15.74 -7.68
C ILE A 133 -6.30 15.19 -6.27
N ASP A 134 -5.10 15.35 -5.74
CA ASP A 134 -4.78 15.00 -4.36
C ASP A 134 -5.04 16.20 -3.46
N LEU A 135 -5.84 16.02 -2.41
CA LEU A 135 -6.20 17.03 -1.44
C LEU A 135 -5.51 16.79 -0.10
N VAL A 136 -4.90 17.85 0.44
CA VAL A 136 -4.43 17.91 1.82
C VAL A 136 -5.18 19.04 2.51
N ILE A 137 -5.99 18.67 3.49
CA ILE A 137 -6.86 19.58 4.23
C ILE A 137 -6.43 19.57 5.69
N ARG A 138 -6.06 20.73 6.21
CA ARG A 138 -5.76 20.88 7.63
C ARG A 138 -6.91 21.58 8.34
N VAL A 139 -7.39 20.98 9.42
CA VAL A 139 -8.58 21.42 10.16
C VAL A 139 -8.24 21.65 11.64
N PRO A 140 -8.96 22.54 12.34
CA PRO A 140 -8.81 22.69 13.78
C PRO A 140 -9.14 21.38 14.52
N LEU A 141 -8.60 21.24 15.74
CA LEU A 141 -9.01 20.14 16.62
C LEU A 141 -10.52 20.08 16.79
N ARG A 142 -11.03 18.85 16.98
CA ARG A 142 -12.45 18.57 17.20
C ARG A 142 -13.37 18.96 16.04
N ALA A 143 -12.83 19.19 14.84
CA ALA A 143 -13.62 19.30 13.62
C ALA A 143 -14.40 18.00 13.35
N ARG A 144 -15.57 18.13 12.70
CA ARG A 144 -16.30 16.99 12.12
C ARG A 144 -15.92 16.86 10.66
N VAL A 145 -15.62 15.65 10.21
CA VAL A 145 -15.11 15.40 8.87
C VAL A 145 -15.98 14.38 8.18
N LYS A 146 -16.38 14.66 6.94
CA LYS A 146 -17.01 13.70 6.04
C LYS A 146 -16.25 13.65 4.73
N ILE A 147 -15.82 12.47 4.32
CA ILE A 147 -15.05 12.25 3.08
C ILE A 147 -15.79 11.24 2.22
N GLU A 148 -16.03 11.60 0.97
CA GLU A 148 -16.57 10.71 -0.06
C GLU A 148 -15.60 10.67 -1.23
N THR A 149 -15.07 9.48 -1.52
CA THR A 149 -14.21 9.23 -2.68
C THR A 149 -14.60 7.95 -3.41
N GLY A 150 -14.30 7.88 -4.70
CA GLY A 150 -14.48 6.66 -5.50
C GLY A 150 -13.31 5.71 -5.24
N ASP A 151 -12.22 5.94 -5.94
CA ASP A 151 -11.03 5.06 -5.89
C ASP A 151 -9.91 5.63 -5.01
N GLY A 152 -9.99 6.91 -4.66
CA GLY A 152 -8.93 7.59 -3.93
C GLY A 152 -8.73 7.04 -2.52
N ALA A 153 -7.49 7.09 -2.04
CA ALA A 153 -7.19 6.88 -0.63
C ALA A 153 -7.75 8.03 0.23
N ALA A 154 -8.16 7.73 1.46
CA ALA A 154 -8.67 8.70 2.41
C ALA A 154 -8.00 8.55 3.77
N ASP A 155 -7.27 9.58 4.20
CA ASP A 155 -6.54 9.61 5.45
C ASP A 155 -7.18 10.61 6.42
N VAL A 156 -7.44 10.18 7.66
CA VAL A 156 -7.87 11.04 8.76
C VAL A 156 -6.88 10.89 9.91
N VAL A 157 -6.20 11.99 10.24
CA VAL A 157 -5.14 12.02 11.24
C VAL A 157 -5.42 13.09 12.29
N GLY A 158 -5.27 12.73 13.57
CA GLY A 158 -5.37 13.65 14.69
C GLY A 158 -6.73 13.67 15.39
N ASN A 159 -6.89 14.58 16.37
CA ASN A 159 -8.06 14.62 17.25
C ASN A 159 -9.25 15.33 16.59
N VAL A 160 -10.04 14.56 15.84
CA VAL A 160 -11.34 14.96 15.28
C VAL A 160 -12.50 14.62 16.23
N ALA A 161 -13.61 15.35 16.17
CA ALA A 161 -14.82 14.97 16.94
C ALA A 161 -15.56 13.81 16.28
N SER A 162 -15.64 13.83 14.95
CA SER A 162 -16.14 12.70 14.17
C SER A 162 -15.51 12.64 12.80
N ALA A 163 -15.37 11.43 12.26
CA ALA A 163 -14.98 11.20 10.88
C ALA A 163 -15.87 10.14 10.24
N GLU A 164 -16.54 10.51 9.15
CA GLU A 164 -17.31 9.62 8.28
C GLU A 164 -16.59 9.53 6.94
N VAL A 165 -16.09 8.35 6.56
CA VAL A 165 -15.32 8.17 5.32
C VAL A 165 -15.95 7.07 4.49
N THR A 166 -16.26 7.38 3.25
CA THR A 166 -16.82 6.43 2.28
C THR A 166 -15.92 6.32 1.05
N THR A 167 -15.49 5.10 0.73
CA THR A 167 -14.69 4.79 -0.47
C THR A 167 -15.27 3.61 -1.25
N ALA A 168 -15.09 3.57 -2.57
CA ALA A 168 -15.40 2.36 -3.33
C ALA A 168 -14.25 1.34 -3.17
N THR A 169 -13.06 1.68 -3.64
CA THR A 169 -11.90 0.76 -3.72
C THR A 169 -10.64 1.24 -3.01
N GLY A 170 -10.59 2.53 -2.64
CA GLY A 170 -9.43 3.15 -2.01
C GLY A 170 -9.15 2.69 -0.58
N THR A 171 -7.92 2.91 -0.14
CA THR A 171 -7.49 2.66 1.24
C THR A 171 -7.94 3.78 2.16
N ILE A 172 -8.60 3.43 3.26
CA ILE A 172 -8.96 4.36 4.33
C ILE A 172 -7.96 4.20 5.48
N ARG A 173 -7.26 5.27 5.85
CA ARG A 173 -6.42 5.31 7.06
C ARG A 173 -7.06 6.21 8.11
N ALA A 174 -7.15 5.70 9.33
CA ALA A 174 -7.57 6.48 10.49
C ALA A 174 -6.55 6.34 11.62
N ASP A 175 -5.86 7.44 11.93
CA ASP A 175 -4.97 7.58 13.08
C ASP A 175 -5.54 8.65 14.02
N VAL A 176 -6.43 8.22 14.91
CA VAL A 176 -7.19 9.09 15.82
C VAL A 176 -7.01 8.61 17.26
N PRO A 177 -7.11 9.51 18.26
CA PRO A 177 -6.97 9.14 19.67
C PRO A 177 -7.97 8.07 20.11
N LEU A 178 -7.55 7.20 21.03
CA LEU A 178 -8.32 6.06 21.51
C LEU A 178 -9.04 6.31 22.85
N ASP A 179 -8.83 7.48 23.47
CA ASP A 179 -9.24 7.79 24.86
C ASP A 179 -10.75 7.73 25.10
N ALA A 180 -11.56 7.99 24.08
CA ALA A 180 -13.03 7.93 24.13
C ALA A 180 -13.63 7.68 22.74
N LEU A 181 -13.13 6.65 22.05
CA LEU A 181 -13.47 6.38 20.65
C LEU A 181 -14.61 5.36 20.52
N LYS A 182 -15.63 5.69 19.74
CA LYS A 182 -16.61 4.74 19.20
C LYS A 182 -16.39 4.60 17.69
N TYR A 183 -16.23 3.37 17.20
CA TYR A 183 -15.92 3.12 15.80
C TYR A 183 -16.82 2.06 15.16
N SER A 184 -16.98 2.16 13.83
CA SER A 184 -17.67 1.19 12.98
C SER A 184 -17.03 1.16 11.59
N PHE A 185 -16.56 0.00 11.17
CA PHE A 185 -15.94 -0.24 9.86
C PHE A 185 -16.79 -1.24 9.08
N GLN A 186 -17.15 -0.90 7.84
CA GLN A 186 -18.06 -1.71 7.03
C GLN A 186 -17.49 -1.98 5.63
N TRP A 187 -17.62 -3.24 5.19
CA TRP A 187 -17.32 -3.69 3.83
C TRP A 187 -18.59 -4.18 3.16
N THR A 188 -19.00 -3.56 2.05
CA THR A 188 -20.31 -3.84 1.43
C THR A 188 -20.28 -4.82 0.26
N ALA A 189 -19.13 -5.01 -0.39
CA ALA A 189 -19.00 -5.83 -1.60
C ALA A 189 -17.78 -6.77 -1.59
N SER A 190 -17.11 -6.91 -0.44
CA SER A 190 -15.93 -7.79 -0.28
C SER A 190 -15.80 -8.27 1.17
N ARG A 191 -15.03 -9.34 1.36
CA ARG A 191 -14.56 -9.70 2.71
C ARG A 191 -13.65 -8.59 3.26
N PRO A 192 -13.64 -8.34 4.57
CA PRO A 192 -12.82 -7.28 5.15
C PRO A 192 -11.35 -7.47 4.85
N ARG A 193 -10.73 -6.39 4.37
CA ARG A 193 -9.29 -6.24 4.22
C ARG A 193 -8.88 -5.09 5.12
N PHE A 194 -8.18 -5.39 6.21
CA PHE A 194 -7.78 -4.37 7.16
C PHE A 194 -6.47 -4.73 7.85
N PHE A 195 -5.80 -3.71 8.36
CA PHE A 195 -4.70 -3.82 9.30
C PHE A 195 -4.96 -2.88 10.47
N SER A 196 -4.67 -3.35 11.69
CA SER A 196 -4.74 -2.50 12.86
C SER A 196 -3.64 -2.85 13.85
N GLU A 197 -3.02 -1.81 14.39
CA GLU A 197 -2.05 -1.93 15.50
C GLU A 197 -2.76 -2.17 16.84
N VAL A 198 -4.08 -1.96 16.89
CA VAL A 198 -4.92 -2.16 18.07
C VAL A 198 -5.76 -3.42 17.89
N GLU A 199 -6.05 -4.11 18.99
CA GLU A 199 -6.88 -5.31 18.96
C GLU A 199 -8.34 -4.97 18.65
N LEU A 200 -8.85 -5.48 17.52
CA LEU A 200 -10.22 -5.31 17.06
C LEU A 200 -11.06 -6.58 17.31
N PRO A 201 -12.38 -6.45 17.55
CA PRO A 201 -13.27 -7.60 17.69
C PRO A 201 -13.40 -8.37 16.37
N GLU A 202 -13.98 -9.57 16.45
CA GLU A 202 -14.24 -10.37 15.26
C GLU A 202 -15.16 -9.66 14.27
N VAL A 203 -14.87 -9.91 12.99
CA VAL A 203 -15.71 -9.50 11.87
C VAL A 203 -17.08 -10.15 12.01
N LYS A 204 -18.14 -9.33 12.00
CA LYS A 204 -19.53 -9.79 11.97
C LYS A 204 -20.08 -9.70 10.56
N GLU A 205 -20.55 -10.82 10.02
CA GLU A 205 -21.28 -10.83 8.76
C GLU A 205 -22.74 -10.42 9.01
N ARG A 206 -23.22 -9.44 8.25
CA ARG A 206 -24.58 -8.89 8.28
C ARG A 206 -25.34 -9.34 7.03
N ARG A 207 -26.63 -9.03 6.98
CA ARG A 207 -27.48 -9.33 5.80
C ARG A 207 -26.93 -8.64 4.55
N GLY A 208 -27.08 -9.29 3.40
CA GLY A 208 -26.63 -8.74 2.11
C GLY A 208 -25.13 -8.86 1.85
N GLY A 209 -24.40 -9.69 2.62
CA GLY A 209 -22.95 -9.88 2.44
C GLY A 209 -22.11 -8.70 2.93
N VAL A 210 -22.70 -7.83 3.76
CA VAL A 210 -22.00 -6.72 4.41
C VAL A 210 -21.23 -7.25 5.62
N TYR A 211 -19.96 -6.90 5.75
CA TYR A 211 -19.14 -7.26 6.90
C TYR A 211 -18.87 -6.04 7.77
N GLU A 212 -18.89 -6.21 9.09
CA GLU A 212 -18.76 -5.11 10.03
C GLU A 212 -17.78 -5.44 11.17
N ILE A 213 -16.96 -4.45 11.53
CA ILE A 213 -16.18 -4.43 12.76
C ILE A 213 -16.57 -3.15 13.51
N ALA A 214 -17.14 -3.29 14.71
CA ALA A 214 -17.58 -2.13 15.49
C ALA A 214 -17.28 -2.35 16.98
N GLY A 215 -16.93 -1.25 17.66
CA GLY A 215 -16.52 -1.31 19.05
C GLY A 215 -16.34 0.06 19.68
N ARG A 216 -15.72 0.05 20.86
CA ARG A 216 -15.33 1.26 21.59
C ARG A 216 -13.97 1.06 22.24
N PHE A 217 -13.19 2.13 22.32
CA PHE A 217 -11.96 2.22 23.09
C PHE A 217 -12.06 3.36 24.10
N GLY A 218 -11.32 3.23 25.20
CA GLY A 218 -11.22 4.27 26.22
C GLY A 218 -12.42 4.38 27.16
N ASP A 219 -12.60 5.55 27.76
CA ASP A 219 -13.60 5.83 28.79
C ASP A 219 -15.02 5.85 28.21
N LYS A 220 -15.90 5.03 28.81
CA LYS A 220 -17.30 4.89 28.40
C LYS A 220 -18.17 6.05 28.89
N ASP A 221 -17.76 6.71 29.96
CA ASP A 221 -18.50 7.77 30.64
C ASP A 221 -17.96 9.16 30.31
N ALA A 222 -16.94 9.25 29.43
CA ALA A 222 -16.40 10.48 28.89
C ALA A 222 -17.50 11.43 28.40
N LYS A 223 -17.29 12.73 28.56
CA LYS A 223 -18.27 13.76 28.17
C LYS A 223 -18.45 13.75 26.65
N GLU A 224 -19.61 14.18 26.18
CA GLU A 224 -19.90 14.25 24.73
C GLU A 224 -18.86 15.08 23.96
N THR A 225 -18.32 16.12 24.59
CA THR A 225 -17.25 16.97 24.03
C THR A 225 -15.92 16.28 23.84
N GLU A 226 -15.68 15.17 24.53
CA GLU A 226 -14.43 14.39 24.51
C GLU A 226 -14.54 13.15 23.60
N ARG A 227 -15.77 12.67 23.36
CA ARG A 227 -16.02 11.47 22.54
C ARG A 227 -15.61 11.66 21.09
N ILE A 228 -15.06 10.60 20.50
CA ILE A 228 -14.72 10.54 19.07
C ILE A 228 -15.62 9.50 18.41
N LYS A 229 -16.20 9.85 17.26
CA LYS A 229 -17.01 8.93 16.45
C LYS A 229 -16.36 8.67 15.10
N LEU A 230 -16.03 7.42 14.79
CA LEU A 230 -15.39 7.01 13.55
C LEU A 230 -16.26 6.03 12.76
N GLU A 231 -16.67 6.40 11.56
CA GLU A 231 -17.49 5.57 10.67
C GLU A 231 -16.79 5.44 9.32
N LEU A 232 -16.31 4.24 9.02
CA LEU A 232 -15.58 3.96 7.78
C LEU A 232 -16.39 2.95 6.97
N VAL A 233 -16.71 3.29 5.72
CA VAL A 233 -17.46 2.45 4.81
C VAL A 233 -16.68 2.28 3.54
N THR A 234 -16.46 1.04 3.13
CA THR A 234 -15.84 0.76 1.84
C THR A 234 -16.55 -0.37 1.12
N SER A 235 -16.56 -0.37 -0.21
CA SER A 235 -17.11 -1.52 -0.96
C SER A 235 -16.12 -2.67 -1.03
N ARG A 236 -14.90 -2.36 -1.50
CA ARG A 236 -13.81 -3.31 -1.72
C ARG A 236 -12.47 -2.82 -1.20
N GLY A 237 -12.39 -1.63 -0.59
CA GLY A 237 -11.14 -1.03 -0.14
C GLY A 237 -10.50 -1.71 1.06
N VAL A 238 -9.46 -1.05 1.56
CA VAL A 238 -8.66 -1.47 2.73
C VAL A 238 -8.89 -0.48 3.86
N VAL A 239 -8.98 -0.96 5.11
CA VAL A 239 -8.98 -0.08 6.29
C VAL A 239 -7.68 -0.25 7.08
N LEU A 240 -6.99 0.85 7.35
CA LEU A 240 -5.80 0.93 8.21
C LEU A 240 -6.18 1.71 9.47
N PHE A 241 -6.16 1.07 10.64
CA PHE A 241 -6.65 1.70 11.88
C PHE A 241 -5.57 1.73 12.97
N GLY A 242 -5.31 2.94 13.49
CA GLY A 242 -4.25 3.18 14.48
C GLY A 242 -2.85 3.04 13.90
N VAL A 243 -2.69 3.28 12.59
CA VAL A 243 -1.40 3.14 11.88
C VAL A 243 -0.82 4.52 11.63
N SER A 244 0.23 4.87 12.37
CA SER A 244 0.88 6.17 12.21
C SER A 244 1.75 6.24 10.95
N ASP A 245 2.45 5.15 10.61
CA ASP A 245 3.28 5.07 9.40
C ASP A 245 2.77 3.97 8.43
N PRO A 246 2.18 4.34 7.28
CA PRO A 246 1.71 3.39 6.26
C PRO A 246 2.80 2.46 5.71
N ALA A 247 4.07 2.86 5.77
CA ALA A 247 5.18 2.05 5.25
C ALA A 247 5.39 0.76 6.06
N THR A 248 4.90 0.73 7.31
CA THR A 248 4.97 -0.46 8.18
C THR A 248 3.94 -1.53 7.81
N VAL A 249 2.93 -1.17 7.01
CA VAL A 249 1.82 -2.06 6.67
C VAL A 249 2.28 -3.16 5.71
N PRO A 250 2.11 -4.45 6.09
CA PRO A 250 2.45 -5.57 5.22
C PRO A 250 1.70 -5.52 3.88
N SER A 251 2.33 -6.00 2.81
CA SER A 251 1.70 -6.08 1.48
C SER A 251 0.56 -7.10 1.40
N ASP A 252 0.53 -8.09 2.29
CA ASP A 252 -0.51 -9.10 2.37
C ASP A 252 -1.29 -8.93 3.67
N LEU A 253 -2.51 -8.42 3.55
CA LEU A 253 -3.40 -8.13 4.67
C LEU A 253 -4.26 -9.32 5.08
N ARG A 254 -4.07 -10.49 4.45
CA ARG A 254 -4.77 -11.69 4.89
C ARG A 254 -4.27 -12.05 6.29
N PRO A 255 -5.17 -12.47 7.20
CA PRO A 255 -4.74 -13.03 8.47
C PRO A 255 -3.85 -14.24 8.19
N ARG A 256 -2.55 -14.09 8.37
CA ARG A 256 -1.60 -15.18 8.23
C ARG A 256 -1.56 -15.91 9.56
N PRO A 257 -1.86 -17.22 9.62
CA PRO A 257 -1.64 -17.95 10.85
C PRO A 257 -0.19 -17.76 11.28
N LEU A 258 0.05 -17.62 12.59
CA LEU A 258 1.41 -17.54 13.12
C LEU A 258 2.24 -18.67 12.50
N THR A 259 3.39 -18.32 11.93
CA THR A 259 4.34 -19.30 11.41
C THR A 259 4.80 -20.21 12.54
N GLU A 260 5.26 -21.43 12.23
CA GLU A 260 5.80 -22.31 13.28
C GLU A 260 7.00 -21.66 14.01
N SER A 261 7.78 -20.82 13.33
CA SER A 261 8.84 -20.03 13.96
C SER A 261 8.28 -18.98 14.95
N ALA A 262 7.24 -18.24 14.56
CA ALA A 262 6.60 -17.27 15.44
C ALA A 262 5.93 -17.94 16.64
N ARG A 263 5.27 -19.09 16.42
CA ARG A 263 4.72 -19.92 17.49
C ARG A 263 5.80 -20.46 18.42
N ALA A 264 6.98 -20.82 17.89
CA ALA A 264 8.12 -21.27 18.68
C ALA A 264 8.71 -20.14 19.53
N ILE A 265 8.79 -18.91 19.00
CA ILE A 265 9.21 -17.71 19.75
C ILE A 265 8.23 -17.39 20.88
N ILE A 266 6.92 -17.44 20.61
CA ILE A 266 5.90 -17.21 21.65
C ILE A 266 5.96 -18.33 22.70
N ARG A 267 6.18 -19.59 22.27
CA ARG A 267 6.39 -20.74 23.18
C ARG A 267 7.67 -20.61 24.01
N SER A 268 8.72 -19.99 23.48
CA SER A 268 9.99 -19.83 24.21
C SER A 268 9.93 -18.76 25.28
N GLY A 269 8.91 -17.89 25.27
CA GLY A 269 8.75 -16.81 26.24
C GLY A 269 9.71 -15.64 26.01
N ASP A 270 10.23 -15.47 24.79
CA ASP A 270 11.08 -14.33 24.43
C ASP A 270 10.21 -13.07 24.32
N GLU A 271 10.24 -12.20 25.32
CA GLU A 271 9.34 -11.04 25.41
C GLU A 271 9.58 -10.03 24.29
N ASP A 272 10.84 -9.74 23.95
CA ASP A 272 11.23 -8.76 22.94
C ASP A 272 10.75 -9.18 21.53
N LEU A 273 11.02 -10.43 21.15
CA LEU A 273 10.58 -10.95 19.87
C LEU A 273 9.06 -11.19 19.84
N THR A 274 8.47 -11.56 20.98
CA THR A 274 7.01 -11.68 21.09
C THR A 274 6.33 -10.32 20.93
N GLU A 275 6.89 -9.24 21.47
CA GLU A 275 6.38 -7.89 21.29
C GLU A 275 6.48 -7.44 19.81
N ALA A 276 7.59 -7.76 19.14
CA ALA A 276 7.74 -7.50 17.72
C ALA A 276 6.69 -8.25 16.87
N ILE A 277 6.38 -9.51 17.22
CA ILE A 277 5.30 -10.28 16.55
C ILE A 277 3.92 -9.69 16.91
N ARG A 278 3.70 -9.26 18.16
CA ARG A 278 2.45 -8.66 18.63
C ARG A 278 2.12 -7.36 17.89
N LYS A 279 3.13 -6.53 17.55
CA LYS A 279 2.93 -5.32 16.74
C LYS A 279 2.37 -5.63 15.34
N VAL A 280 2.76 -6.76 14.77
CA VAL A 280 2.34 -7.17 13.41
C VAL A 280 1.04 -7.97 13.43
N ALA A 281 0.80 -8.76 14.49
CA ALA A 281 -0.30 -9.72 14.56
C ALA A 281 -0.88 -9.84 15.99
N PRO A 282 -1.42 -8.75 16.57
CA PRO A 282 -1.74 -8.68 18.00
C PRO A 282 -2.74 -9.76 18.43
N ARG A 283 -3.81 -9.93 17.66
CA ARG A 283 -4.85 -10.92 17.93
C ARG A 283 -4.31 -12.36 17.87
N LEU A 284 -3.52 -12.69 16.85
CA LEU A 284 -3.03 -14.07 16.66
C LEU A 284 -2.07 -14.48 17.79
N VAL A 285 -1.27 -13.53 18.29
CA VAL A 285 -0.46 -13.74 19.49
C VAL A 285 -1.36 -13.96 20.71
N GLY A 286 -2.39 -13.12 20.91
CA GLY A 286 -3.37 -13.26 21.99
C GLY A 286 -4.06 -14.64 21.99
N ASP A 287 -4.70 -15.00 20.88
CA ASP A 287 -5.37 -16.29 20.68
C ASP A 287 -4.40 -17.46 20.94
N TYR A 288 -3.16 -17.38 20.43
CA TYR A 288 -2.17 -18.44 20.62
C TYR A 288 -1.68 -18.55 22.06
N THR A 289 -1.41 -17.43 22.73
CA THR A 289 -0.97 -17.44 24.14
C THR A 289 -2.03 -18.05 25.07
N GLN A 290 -3.33 -17.88 24.78
CA GLN A 290 -4.41 -18.52 25.53
C GLN A 290 -4.44 -20.05 25.37
N THR A 291 -3.90 -20.57 24.25
CA THR A 291 -3.79 -22.02 24.03
C THR A 291 -2.55 -22.64 24.68
N LEU A 292 -1.58 -21.83 25.12
CA LEU A 292 -0.35 -22.34 25.68
C LEU A 292 -0.56 -22.81 27.13
N PRO A 293 -0.03 -23.99 27.50
CA PRO A 293 0.01 -24.39 28.90
C PRO A 293 0.89 -23.41 29.70
N PRO A 294 0.64 -23.23 31.00
CA PRO A 294 1.54 -22.46 31.86
C PRO A 294 2.97 -23.01 31.71
N PRO A 295 3.99 -22.15 31.64
CA PRO A 295 5.34 -22.53 31.23
C PRO A 295 5.89 -23.65 32.13
N LYS A 296 6.02 -24.85 31.55
CA LYS A 296 6.73 -26.00 32.12
C LYS A 296 8.04 -26.16 31.36
N GLY A 297 9.16 -26.00 32.07
CA GLY A 297 10.49 -25.89 31.49
C GLY A 297 11.17 -27.22 31.15
N ASP A 298 10.68 -28.00 30.20
CA ASP A 298 11.40 -29.19 29.71
C ASP A 298 11.43 -29.26 28.17
N ALA A 299 12.63 -29.50 27.62
CA ALA A 299 12.96 -29.50 26.19
C ALA A 299 12.58 -30.81 25.46
N PRO A 300 12.19 -30.78 24.16
CA PRO A 300 11.80 -31.98 23.41
C PRO A 300 12.98 -32.71 22.73
N GLY A 301 12.90 -34.05 22.67
CA GLY A 301 13.82 -34.95 21.95
C GLY A 301 13.19 -35.63 20.72
N PHE A 302 14.02 -36.02 19.74
CA PHE A 302 13.61 -36.56 18.43
C PHE A 302 13.39 -38.08 18.42
N ALA A 303 12.38 -38.55 17.68
CA ALA A 303 12.14 -39.96 17.39
C ALA A 303 12.62 -40.35 15.97
N ALA A 304 13.28 -41.52 15.85
CA ALA A 304 13.81 -42.07 14.60
C ALA A 304 12.79 -42.95 13.86
N ARG A 305 12.79 -42.87 12.52
CA ARG A 305 11.86 -43.56 11.60
C ARG A 305 12.49 -44.85 11.06
N SER A 306 11.76 -45.97 11.05
CA SER A 306 12.17 -47.24 10.45
C SER A 306 11.72 -47.37 8.99
N LYS A 307 12.50 -48.10 8.18
CA LYS A 307 12.33 -48.36 6.74
C LYS A 307 11.98 -49.83 6.51
N SER A 308 11.11 -50.13 5.54
CA SER A 308 11.08 -51.42 4.85
C SER A 308 10.59 -51.27 3.40
N ARG A 309 11.36 -51.80 2.44
CA ARG A 309 11.01 -52.00 1.02
C ARG A 309 11.05 -53.51 0.75
N SER A 310 10.21 -54.00 -0.16
CA SER A 310 10.62 -54.84 -1.30
C SER A 310 9.45 -55.16 -2.27
N PRO A 311 9.75 -55.56 -3.53
CA PRO A 311 9.00 -55.17 -4.73
C PRO A 311 8.43 -56.35 -5.54
N LEU A 312 7.54 -56.09 -6.49
CA LEU A 312 7.35 -56.95 -7.68
C LEU A 312 6.91 -56.08 -8.86
N ALA A 313 7.56 -56.25 -10.01
CA ALA A 313 7.28 -55.56 -11.26
C ALA A 313 6.84 -56.58 -12.33
N THR A 314 5.89 -56.18 -13.18
CA THR A 314 5.49 -56.87 -14.42
C THR A 314 5.71 -55.93 -15.62
N PRO A 315 6.17 -56.45 -16.78
CA PRO A 315 6.61 -55.62 -17.90
C PRO A 315 5.42 -55.14 -18.75
N ILE A 316 5.39 -53.85 -19.10
CA ILE A 316 4.39 -53.26 -20.00
C ILE A 316 5.09 -52.54 -21.15
N ASP A 317 4.55 -52.80 -22.34
CA ASP A 317 4.92 -52.31 -23.67
C ASP A 317 5.10 -50.78 -23.75
N GLY A 318 6.11 -50.36 -24.50
CA GLY A 318 6.69 -49.02 -24.48
C GLY A 318 5.82 -47.91 -25.08
N ARG A 319 5.20 -47.10 -24.21
CA ARG A 319 4.70 -45.76 -24.53
C ARG A 319 5.42 -44.74 -23.64
N LEU A 320 6.26 -43.90 -24.23
CA LEU A 320 6.99 -42.86 -23.49
C LEU A 320 6.01 -41.78 -23.01
N ALA A 321 5.93 -41.56 -21.69
CA ALA A 321 5.17 -40.48 -21.07
C ALA A 321 6.08 -39.26 -20.83
N ARG A 322 5.58 -38.05 -21.12
CA ARG A 322 6.27 -36.79 -20.80
C ARG A 322 5.74 -36.23 -19.47
N LEU A 323 6.65 -35.89 -18.56
CA LEU A 323 6.36 -35.32 -17.25
C LEU A 323 7.09 -33.98 -17.11
N ASN A 324 6.40 -32.96 -16.61
CA ASN A 324 7.01 -31.68 -16.28
C ASN A 324 7.34 -31.67 -14.78
N ALA A 325 8.59 -31.34 -14.44
CA ALA A 325 9.05 -31.24 -13.05
C ALA A 325 9.80 -29.91 -12.85
N SER A 326 9.61 -29.27 -11.69
CA SER A 326 10.36 -28.08 -11.28
C SER A 326 11.25 -28.44 -10.10
N VAL A 327 12.55 -28.14 -10.20
CA VAL A 327 13.54 -28.41 -9.14
C VAL A 327 14.14 -27.09 -8.69
N THR A 328 13.93 -26.76 -7.42
CA THR A 328 14.38 -25.50 -6.82
C THR A 328 15.27 -25.74 -5.59
N ASP A 329 16.18 -24.79 -5.33
CA ASP A 329 16.95 -24.75 -4.09
C ASP A 329 16.10 -24.25 -2.90
N ARG A 330 16.71 -24.18 -1.70
CA ARG A 330 16.03 -23.67 -0.49
C ARG A 330 15.57 -22.21 -0.58
N ASN A 331 16.12 -21.45 -1.53
CA ASN A 331 15.78 -20.05 -1.78
C ASN A 331 14.79 -19.91 -2.95
N GLY A 332 14.28 -21.02 -3.51
CA GLY A 332 13.35 -21.03 -4.63
C GLY A 332 13.99 -20.83 -6.01
N ARG A 333 15.32 -20.85 -6.13
CA ARG A 333 16.01 -20.71 -7.42
C ARG A 333 16.04 -22.03 -8.17
N ALA A 334 15.77 -22.01 -9.47
CA ALA A 334 15.83 -23.21 -10.31
C ALA A 334 17.24 -23.81 -10.34
N VAL A 335 17.33 -25.12 -10.11
CA VAL A 335 18.60 -25.85 -10.18
C VAL A 335 18.89 -26.20 -11.63
N ALA A 336 19.94 -25.61 -12.20
CA ALA A 336 20.34 -25.82 -13.59
C ALA A 336 21.24 -27.06 -13.74
N GLY A 337 21.35 -27.58 -14.98
CA GLY A 337 22.30 -28.64 -15.33
C GLY A 337 21.93 -30.04 -14.86
N LEU A 338 20.68 -30.26 -14.45
CA LEU A 338 20.20 -31.58 -14.04
C LEU A 338 20.19 -32.54 -15.24
N THR A 339 20.60 -33.76 -14.96
CA THR A 339 20.69 -34.86 -15.91
C THR A 339 19.69 -35.95 -15.54
N GLU A 340 19.49 -36.94 -16.39
CA GLU A 340 18.65 -38.11 -16.12
C GLU A 340 18.99 -38.82 -14.80
N LYS A 341 20.26 -38.78 -14.38
CA LYS A 341 20.77 -39.42 -13.15
C LYS A 341 20.26 -38.76 -11.87
N ASP A 342 19.77 -37.53 -11.96
CA ASP A 342 19.29 -36.74 -10.83
C ASP A 342 17.81 -37.01 -10.52
N PHE A 343 17.14 -37.82 -11.36
CA PHE A 343 15.71 -38.11 -11.23
C PHE A 343 15.47 -39.60 -11.00
N ILE A 344 14.54 -39.91 -10.10
CA ILE A 344 13.97 -41.25 -9.93
C ILE A 344 12.46 -41.09 -10.04
N VAL A 345 11.89 -41.69 -11.08
CA VAL A 345 10.44 -41.66 -11.31
C VAL A 345 9.84 -42.96 -10.80
N PHE A 346 8.72 -42.86 -10.07
CA PHE A 346 7.93 -44.00 -9.66
C PHE A 346 6.53 -43.90 -10.27
N GLU A 347 6.03 -45.01 -10.77
CA GLU A 347 4.64 -45.17 -11.22
C GLU A 347 4.02 -46.29 -10.38
N ASN A 348 2.93 -45.99 -9.65
CA ASN A 348 2.27 -46.94 -8.74
C ASN A 348 3.23 -47.62 -7.73
N GLY A 349 4.29 -46.91 -7.32
CA GLY A 349 5.30 -47.42 -6.39
C GLY A 349 6.45 -48.20 -7.04
N GLU A 350 6.40 -48.45 -8.36
CA GLU A 350 7.48 -49.08 -9.11
C GLU A 350 8.39 -48.05 -9.79
N PRO A 351 9.73 -48.20 -9.74
CA PRO A 351 10.63 -47.30 -10.45
C PRO A 351 10.50 -47.46 -11.97
N ARG A 352 10.45 -46.33 -12.68
CA ARG A 352 10.41 -46.27 -14.15
C ARG A 352 11.69 -45.65 -14.71
N PRO A 353 12.21 -46.15 -15.83
CA PRO A 353 13.41 -45.60 -16.47
C PRO A 353 13.13 -44.18 -16.99
N VAL A 354 14.07 -43.26 -16.73
CA VAL A 354 14.06 -41.91 -17.28
C VAL A 354 14.88 -41.93 -18.55
N HIS A 355 14.23 -41.75 -19.71
CA HIS A 355 14.87 -41.83 -21.02
C HIS A 355 15.44 -40.50 -21.53
N GLY A 356 15.08 -39.39 -20.88
CA GLY A 356 15.48 -38.06 -21.33
C GLY A 356 15.03 -37.00 -20.34
N VAL A 357 15.95 -36.11 -19.99
CA VAL A 357 15.65 -34.86 -19.28
C VAL A 357 16.13 -33.72 -20.16
N ALA A 358 15.22 -32.84 -20.52
CA ALA A 358 15.54 -31.63 -21.25
C ALA A 358 14.95 -30.43 -20.49
N PRO A 359 15.69 -29.30 -20.41
CA PRO A 359 15.09 -28.05 -19.99
C PRO A 359 13.87 -27.76 -20.88
N ALA A 360 12.75 -27.37 -20.27
CA ALA A 360 11.61 -26.91 -21.02
C ALA A 360 11.95 -25.54 -21.65
N THR A 361 12.46 -25.55 -22.88
CA THR A 361 12.77 -24.34 -23.66
C THR A 361 11.67 -23.97 -24.65
N ALA A 362 10.52 -24.65 -24.57
CA ALA A 362 9.38 -24.33 -25.42
C ALA A 362 8.86 -22.93 -25.06
N PRO A 363 8.69 -22.02 -26.03
CA PRO A 363 8.12 -20.72 -25.77
C PRO A 363 6.73 -20.87 -25.16
N PHE A 364 6.45 -20.11 -24.12
CA PHE A 364 5.14 -20.12 -23.47
C PHE A 364 4.43 -18.78 -23.60
N ASN A 365 3.11 -18.86 -23.46
CA ASN A 365 2.23 -17.71 -23.44
C ASN A 365 2.00 -17.32 -21.97
N LEU A 366 2.40 -16.10 -21.60
CA LEU A 366 2.23 -15.53 -20.26
C LEU A 366 1.11 -14.49 -20.25
N VAL A 367 0.27 -14.52 -19.22
CA VAL A 367 -0.67 -13.43 -18.94
C VAL A 367 -0.20 -12.72 -17.69
N LEU A 368 0.14 -11.44 -17.83
CA LEU A 368 0.48 -10.56 -16.71
C LEU A 368 -0.76 -9.79 -16.29
N LEU A 369 -1.31 -10.16 -15.13
CA LEU A 369 -2.45 -9.50 -14.50
C LEU A 369 -1.93 -8.44 -13.50
N LEU A 370 -2.25 -7.18 -13.75
CA LEU A 370 -1.80 -6.04 -12.94
C LEU A 370 -2.99 -5.43 -12.19
N ASP A 371 -2.93 -5.46 -10.87
CA ASP A 371 -3.88 -4.74 -10.01
C ASP A 371 -3.56 -3.25 -10.11
N VAL A 372 -4.56 -2.45 -10.47
CA VAL A 372 -4.50 -0.97 -10.52
C VAL A 372 -5.63 -0.35 -9.69
N SER A 373 -6.14 -1.09 -8.71
CA SER A 373 -7.15 -0.57 -7.78
C SER A 373 -6.59 0.56 -6.92
N GLY A 374 -7.48 1.41 -6.39
CA GLY A 374 -7.12 2.49 -5.48
C GLY A 374 -6.27 2.06 -4.28
N SER A 375 -6.39 0.81 -3.85
CA SER A 375 -5.60 0.26 -2.73
C SER A 375 -4.10 0.09 -3.02
N VAL A 376 -3.67 0.08 -4.29
CA VAL A 376 -2.26 -0.02 -4.70
C VAL A 376 -1.70 1.26 -5.28
N GLU A 377 -2.46 2.37 -5.24
CA GLU A 377 -2.13 3.65 -5.86
C GLU A 377 -0.72 4.15 -5.52
N GLU A 378 -0.32 4.10 -4.24
CA GLU A 378 1.02 4.51 -3.78
C GLU A 378 2.16 3.63 -4.32
N ARG A 379 1.83 2.42 -4.77
CA ARG A 379 2.77 1.40 -5.24
C ARG A 379 2.69 1.19 -6.75
N LEU A 380 1.89 1.98 -7.46
CA LEU A 380 1.69 1.80 -8.91
C LEU A 380 3.01 1.95 -9.69
N ASP A 381 3.83 2.94 -9.34
CA ASP A 381 5.17 3.09 -9.93
C ASP A 381 6.09 1.91 -9.65
N PHE A 382 5.99 1.35 -8.45
CA PHE A 382 6.72 0.14 -8.09
C PHE A 382 6.22 -1.05 -8.93
N ILE A 383 4.91 -1.22 -9.09
CA ILE A 383 4.29 -2.26 -9.93
C ILE A 383 4.74 -2.12 -11.38
N ARG A 384 4.73 -0.90 -11.95
CA ARG A 384 5.24 -0.62 -13.31
C ARG A 384 6.70 -1.01 -13.45
N LYS A 385 7.56 -0.58 -12.51
CA LYS A 385 9.00 -0.93 -12.50
C LYS A 385 9.22 -2.44 -12.39
N ALA A 386 8.48 -3.11 -11.51
CA ALA A 386 8.54 -4.56 -11.34
C ALA A 386 8.10 -5.30 -12.61
N ALA A 387 7.02 -4.85 -13.25
CA ALA A 387 6.54 -5.40 -14.52
C ALA A 387 7.57 -5.20 -15.65
N LEU A 388 8.17 -4.01 -15.76
CA LEU A 388 9.26 -3.74 -16.71
C LEU A 388 10.49 -4.62 -16.44
N SER A 389 10.87 -4.78 -15.17
CA SER A 389 11.96 -5.67 -14.79
C SER A 389 11.62 -7.12 -15.13
N PHE A 390 10.38 -7.56 -14.90
CA PHE A 390 9.92 -8.90 -15.26
C PHE A 390 10.03 -9.14 -16.76
N LEU A 391 9.61 -8.18 -17.61
CA LEU A 391 9.77 -8.29 -19.07
C LEU A 391 11.23 -8.55 -19.50
N SER A 392 12.21 -8.03 -18.74
CA SER A 392 13.64 -8.25 -19.03
C SER A 392 14.16 -9.64 -18.63
N THR A 393 13.42 -10.37 -17.80
CA THR A 393 13.80 -11.73 -17.34
C THR A 393 13.23 -12.86 -18.18
N VAL A 394 12.18 -12.59 -18.97
CA VAL A 394 11.45 -13.58 -19.76
C VAL A 394 12.19 -13.85 -21.08
N ASN A 395 12.13 -15.09 -21.60
CA ASN A 395 12.79 -15.46 -22.84
C ASN A 395 12.26 -14.60 -24.02
N PRO A 396 13.11 -14.10 -24.94
CA PRO A 396 12.67 -13.32 -26.09
C PRO A 396 11.59 -13.98 -26.96
N GLN A 397 11.49 -15.32 -26.96
CA GLN A 397 10.47 -16.03 -27.73
C GLN A 397 9.11 -16.17 -27.03
N ASP A 398 9.04 -15.89 -25.73
CA ASP A 398 7.77 -16.00 -24.99
C ASP A 398 6.84 -14.84 -25.36
N ARG A 399 5.55 -15.15 -25.52
CA ARG A 399 4.53 -14.13 -25.78
C ARG A 399 3.85 -13.73 -24.50
N ILE A 400 3.69 -12.43 -24.27
CA ILE A 400 3.09 -11.90 -23.05
C ILE A 400 1.85 -11.10 -23.45
N ALA A 401 0.73 -11.37 -22.80
CA ALA A 401 -0.44 -10.51 -22.75
C ALA A 401 -0.46 -9.76 -21.41
N ILE A 402 -0.90 -8.50 -21.42
CA ILE A 402 -1.00 -7.67 -20.22
C ILE A 402 -2.45 -7.26 -20.04
N ILE A 403 -2.97 -7.53 -18.85
CA ILE A 403 -4.33 -7.21 -18.45
C ILE A 403 -4.23 -6.41 -17.16
N SER A 404 -4.86 -5.24 -17.09
CA SER A 404 -5.06 -4.51 -15.83
C SER A 404 -6.46 -4.74 -15.30
N PHE A 405 -6.63 -4.65 -13.98
CA PHE A 405 -7.94 -4.74 -13.37
C PHE A 405 -8.11 -3.75 -12.21
N ARG A 406 -9.30 -3.15 -12.15
CA ARG A 406 -9.83 -2.30 -11.07
C ARG A 406 -11.29 -2.71 -10.81
N ASP A 407 -12.24 -1.78 -10.97
CA ASP A 407 -13.68 -2.11 -11.06
C ASP A 407 -14.04 -2.88 -12.34
N ASP A 408 -13.30 -2.65 -13.42
CA ASP A 408 -13.38 -3.33 -14.71
C ASP A 408 -12.05 -4.02 -15.07
N VAL A 409 -12.09 -4.91 -16.07
CA VAL A 409 -10.92 -5.62 -16.60
C VAL A 409 -10.57 -5.05 -17.96
N GLN A 410 -9.34 -4.57 -18.12
CA GLN A 410 -8.88 -3.94 -19.36
C GLN A 410 -7.71 -4.72 -19.98
N LEU A 411 -7.83 -5.05 -21.27
CA LEU A 411 -6.74 -5.64 -22.03
C LEU A 411 -5.78 -4.52 -22.48
N ILE A 412 -4.60 -4.47 -21.84
CA ILE A 412 -3.57 -3.47 -22.13
C ILE A 412 -2.73 -3.87 -23.36
N SER A 413 -2.45 -5.16 -23.51
CA SER A 413 -1.80 -5.73 -24.70
C SER A 413 -2.22 -7.19 -24.87
N ASP A 414 -2.54 -7.59 -26.10
CA ASP A 414 -2.67 -9.00 -26.47
C ASP A 414 -1.28 -9.67 -26.52
N PHE A 415 -1.25 -11.00 -26.68
CA PHE A 415 -0.04 -11.81 -26.72
C PHE A 415 0.95 -11.34 -27.79
N THR A 416 2.11 -10.84 -27.34
CA THR A 416 3.19 -10.44 -28.24
C THR A 416 4.56 -10.78 -27.66
N ALA A 417 5.53 -11.00 -28.54
CA ALA A 417 6.95 -11.13 -28.17
C ALA A 417 7.68 -9.77 -28.17
N ASP A 418 7.04 -8.71 -28.68
CA ASP A 418 7.64 -7.37 -28.76
C ASP A 418 7.75 -6.72 -27.37
N ARG A 419 8.97 -6.75 -26.81
CA ARG A 419 9.27 -6.21 -25.49
C ARG A 419 9.20 -4.69 -25.44
N THR A 420 9.51 -4.01 -26.54
CA THR A 420 9.44 -2.54 -26.63
C THR A 420 7.99 -2.10 -26.55
N LEU A 421 7.11 -2.74 -27.33
CA LEU A 421 5.68 -2.48 -27.28
C LEU A 421 5.10 -2.74 -25.89
N LEU A 422 5.42 -3.88 -25.28
CA LEU A 422 4.94 -4.21 -23.92
C LEU A 422 5.43 -3.20 -22.88
N ALA A 423 6.70 -2.76 -22.96
CA ALA A 423 7.25 -1.76 -22.05
C ALA A 423 6.58 -0.40 -22.21
N GLU A 424 6.29 0.03 -23.44
CA GLU A 424 5.52 1.24 -23.69
C GLU A 424 4.10 1.15 -23.14
N ARG A 425 3.45 -0.01 -23.28
CA ARG A 425 2.10 -0.23 -22.77
C ARG A 425 2.06 -0.19 -21.25
N ILE A 426 3.01 -0.82 -20.55
CA ILE A 426 3.11 -0.77 -19.08
C ILE A 426 3.28 0.66 -18.57
N LYS A 427 4.08 1.49 -19.25
CA LYS A 427 4.29 2.89 -18.87
C LYS A 427 3.04 3.76 -18.99
N ARG A 428 2.02 3.29 -19.71
CA ARG A 428 0.73 3.98 -19.92
C ARG A 428 -0.40 3.42 -19.06
N ILE A 429 -0.10 2.52 -18.14
CA ILE A 429 -1.09 1.97 -17.19
C ILE A 429 -1.29 2.99 -16.06
N ASP A 430 -2.54 3.38 -15.86
CA ASP A 430 -3.01 4.32 -14.84
C ASP A 430 -3.69 3.62 -13.66
#